data_AF-A0A946TK71-F1
#
_entry.id   AF-A0A946TK71-F1
#
_cell.length_a   1.000
_cell.length_b   1.000
_cell.length_c   1.000
_cell.angle_alpha   90.00
_cell.angle_beta   90.00
_cell.angle_gamma   90.00
#
_symmetry.space_group_name_H-M   'P 1'
#
loop_
_entity.id
_entity.type
_entity.pdbx_description
1 polymer ?
#
loop_
_entity_poly.entity_id
_entity_poly.type
_entity_poly.pdbx_seq_one_letter_code
_entity_poly.pdbx_strand_id
1 'polypeptide(L)'
;MKLLPVKDAEKLLRKYKIPFSESILYIPGKSHKNKIKTPAVVKIDSPDVVHKSDVGGVVCGVDSISALKKACAEITSNVKRKYPDAKINGFQIQTTEKGHELIIGMKKDPQFGPVLLFGLGGIFVELMKDYALRICPVDKKEALRMIEDTKAHKLMQGLRGQKPSNFEAVVDIIIKLSKMVMKEKNIEQIDFNPVIVNEHVAKVVDARILVK
;
A
#
# COMPACT_ATOMS: atom_id res chain seq x y z
N MET A 1 15.14 -14.69 1.34
CA MET A 1 14.18 -13.60 1.13
C MET A 1 14.17 -12.70 2.36
N LYS A 2 14.24 -11.39 2.15
CA LYS A 2 14.20 -10.38 3.22
C LYS A 2 13.18 -9.31 2.89
N LEU A 3 12.43 -8.86 3.88
CA LEU A 3 11.54 -7.70 3.75
C LEU A 3 12.39 -6.44 3.67
N LEU A 4 12.15 -5.63 2.64
CA LEU A 4 12.84 -4.35 2.46
C LEU A 4 12.32 -3.35 3.52
N PRO A 5 13.20 -2.63 4.24
CA PRO A 5 12.77 -1.58 5.16
C PRO A 5 11.91 -0.53 4.45
N VAL A 6 10.90 0.01 5.14
CA VAL A 6 9.92 0.93 4.53
C VAL A 6 10.59 2.13 3.85
N LYS A 7 11.62 2.72 4.46
CA LYS A 7 12.36 3.84 3.87
C LYS A 7 13.00 3.49 2.52
N ASP A 8 13.48 2.26 2.38
CA ASP A 8 14.12 1.82 1.14
C ASP A 8 13.08 1.43 0.08
N ALA A 9 11.93 0.88 0.51
CA ALA A 9 10.77 0.70 -0.36
C ALA A 9 10.27 2.06 -0.92
N GLU A 10 10.10 3.08 -0.07
CA GLU A 10 9.70 4.43 -0.50
C GLU A 10 10.72 5.07 -1.46
N LYS A 11 12.02 4.93 -1.22
CA LYS A 11 13.06 5.40 -2.17
C LYS A 11 12.92 4.71 -3.53
N LEU A 12 12.66 3.41 -3.54
CA LEU A 12 12.49 2.65 -4.76
C LEU A 12 11.25 3.10 -5.53
N LEU A 13 10.10 3.23 -4.86
CA LEU A 13 8.88 3.77 -5.46
C LEU A 13 9.11 5.17 -6.06
N ARG A 14 9.83 6.03 -5.35
CA ARG A 14 10.20 7.38 -5.82
C ARG A 14 11.07 7.34 -7.08
N LYS A 15 12.09 6.46 -7.13
CA LYS A 15 12.95 6.24 -8.31
C LYS A 15 12.13 5.89 -9.56
N TYR A 16 11.09 5.09 -9.41
CA TYR A 16 10.20 4.67 -10.51
C TYR A 16 8.97 5.57 -10.69
N LYS A 17 8.88 6.67 -9.93
CA LYS A 17 7.77 7.63 -9.94
C LYS A 17 6.41 6.97 -9.70
N ILE A 18 6.36 5.88 -8.93
CA ILE A 18 5.11 5.25 -8.51
C ILE A 18 4.51 6.15 -7.42
N PRO A 19 3.28 6.68 -7.58
CA PRO A 19 2.65 7.54 -6.58
C PRO A 19 2.37 6.74 -5.30
N PHE A 20 2.85 7.23 -4.16
CA PHE A 20 2.58 6.66 -2.84
C PHE A 20 2.21 7.75 -1.84
N SER A 21 1.47 7.38 -0.80
CA SER A 21 1.11 8.28 0.29
C SER A 21 2.34 8.49 1.18
N GLU A 22 2.88 9.70 1.16
CA GLU A 22 4.06 10.03 1.96
C GLU A 22 3.74 9.94 3.46
N SER A 23 4.67 9.35 4.21
CA SER A 23 4.56 9.18 5.64
C SER A 23 5.60 10.03 6.38
N ILE A 24 5.26 10.45 7.60
CA ILE A 24 6.23 11.03 8.54
C ILE A 24 6.48 10.01 9.64
N LEU A 25 7.75 9.76 9.96
CA LEU A 25 8.09 8.99 11.15
C LEU A 25 7.93 9.87 12.39
N TYR A 26 6.93 9.55 13.20
CA TYR A 26 6.64 10.14 14.48
C TYR A 26 7.18 9.27 15.62
N ILE A 27 8.12 9.82 16.37
CA ILE A 27 8.61 9.25 17.63
C ILE A 27 8.07 10.10 18.79
N PRO A 28 7.24 9.56 19.70
CA PRO A 28 6.75 10.28 20.87
C PRO A 28 7.91 10.88 21.68
N GLY A 29 7.75 12.12 22.13
CA GLY A 29 8.75 12.83 22.95
C GLY A 29 9.94 13.42 22.17
N LYS A 30 10.05 13.19 20.86
CA LYS A 30 11.06 13.86 20.00
C LYS A 30 10.46 15.05 19.27
N SER A 31 11.31 15.99 18.82
CA SER A 31 10.90 17.06 17.92
C SER A 31 10.77 16.55 16.47
N HIS A 32 9.77 17.04 15.75
CA HIS A 32 9.53 16.70 14.34
C HIS A 32 9.62 17.98 13.50
N LYS A 33 10.44 17.96 12.44
CA LYS A 33 10.60 19.11 11.54
C LYS A 33 9.39 19.31 10.63
N ASN A 34 8.65 18.25 10.35
CA ASN A 34 7.53 18.26 9.40
C ASN A 34 6.22 18.47 10.15
N LYS A 35 5.34 19.31 9.60
CA LYS A 35 3.97 19.46 10.12
C LYS A 35 3.20 18.15 9.92
N ILE A 36 2.64 17.62 11.00
CA ILE A 36 1.70 16.51 10.96
C ILE A 36 0.37 17.05 10.40
N LYS A 37 -0.12 16.41 9.34
CA LYS A 37 -1.42 16.72 8.74
C LYS A 37 -2.48 15.77 9.29
N THR A 38 -3.69 16.27 9.49
CA THR A 38 -4.86 15.49 9.91
C THR A 38 -6.03 15.75 8.94
N PRO A 39 -7.02 14.83 8.80
CA PRO A 39 -7.09 13.52 9.43
C PRO A 39 -5.99 12.56 8.94
N ALA A 40 -5.48 11.75 9.85
CA ALA A 40 -4.35 10.87 9.62
C ALA A 40 -4.67 9.39 9.91
N VAL A 41 -3.84 8.54 9.32
CA VAL A 41 -3.68 7.13 9.66
C VAL A 41 -2.34 6.98 10.38
N VAL A 42 -2.36 6.29 11.51
CA VAL A 42 -1.19 6.03 12.37
C VAL A 42 -0.89 4.55 12.29
N LYS A 43 0.32 4.19 11.85
CA LYS A 43 0.76 2.79 11.71
C LYS A 43 2.02 2.56 12.53
N ILE A 44 2.13 1.41 13.19
CA ILE A 44 3.36 1.03 13.89
C ILE A 44 4.54 0.88 12.90
N ASP A 45 5.72 1.36 13.29
CA ASP A 45 7.00 1.04 12.63
C ASP A 45 7.78 0.07 13.52
N SER A 46 7.76 -1.20 13.18
CA SER A 46 8.44 -2.27 13.91
C SER A 46 8.87 -3.37 12.94
N PRO A 47 10.14 -3.84 12.98
CA PRO A 47 10.58 -4.97 12.17
C PRO A 47 9.91 -6.30 12.60
N ASP A 48 9.41 -6.37 13.83
CA ASP A 48 8.82 -7.58 14.41
C ASP A 48 7.32 -7.72 14.08
N VAL A 49 6.71 -6.67 13.54
CA VAL A 49 5.28 -6.62 13.21
C VAL A 49 5.09 -6.50 11.70
N VAL A 50 4.97 -7.64 11.03
CA VAL A 50 4.74 -7.70 9.58
C VAL A 50 3.32 -7.28 9.24
N HIS A 51 2.31 -7.90 9.86
CA HIS A 51 0.89 -7.60 9.63
C HIS A 51 0.35 -6.64 10.70
N LYS A 52 0.51 -5.35 10.44
CA LYS A 52 0.16 -4.27 11.39
C LYS A 52 -1.31 -4.29 11.80
N SER A 53 -2.23 -4.43 10.85
CA SER A 53 -3.67 -4.40 11.15
C SER A 53 -4.10 -5.53 12.08
N ASP A 54 -3.58 -6.76 11.87
CA ASP A 54 -3.92 -7.98 12.62
C ASP A 54 -3.53 -7.96 14.11
N VAL A 55 -2.79 -6.93 14.51
CA VAL A 55 -2.26 -6.78 15.87
C VAL A 55 -2.76 -5.48 16.50
N GLY A 56 -3.72 -4.79 15.88
CA GLY A 56 -4.15 -3.45 16.29
C GLY A 56 -3.05 -2.40 16.12
N GLY A 57 -2.15 -2.62 15.15
CA GLY A 57 -1.01 -1.78 14.83
C GLY A 57 -1.31 -0.61 13.90
N VAL A 58 -2.59 -0.38 13.57
CA VAL A 58 -3.08 0.68 12.68
C VAL A 58 -4.30 1.34 13.31
N VAL A 59 -4.30 2.66 13.41
CA VAL A 59 -5.45 3.48 13.84
C VAL A 59 -5.72 4.53 12.76
N CYS A 60 -6.94 4.52 12.22
CA CYS A 60 -7.39 5.47 11.21
C CYS A 60 -8.20 6.61 11.84
N GLY A 61 -8.40 7.71 11.11
CA GLY A 61 -9.31 8.78 11.52
C GLY A 61 -8.78 9.69 12.63
N VAL A 62 -7.45 9.80 12.76
CA VAL A 62 -6.82 10.65 13.77
C VAL A 62 -6.87 12.11 13.35
N ASP A 63 -7.77 12.88 13.98
CA ASP A 63 -8.11 14.25 13.58
C ASP A 63 -7.27 15.35 14.26
N SER A 64 -6.54 15.02 15.32
CA SER A 64 -5.83 15.98 16.16
C SER A 64 -4.54 15.41 16.74
N ILE A 65 -3.63 16.28 17.19
CA ILE A 65 -2.39 15.88 17.87
C ILE A 65 -2.67 15.15 19.19
N SER A 66 -3.77 15.51 19.88
CA SER A 66 -4.20 14.80 21.08
C SER A 66 -4.64 13.37 20.75
N ALA A 67 -5.48 13.21 19.72
CA ALA A 67 -5.89 11.90 19.22
C ALA A 67 -4.68 11.07 18.75
N LEU A 68 -3.68 11.70 18.12
CA LEU A 68 -2.46 11.03 17.69
C LEU A 68 -1.70 10.39 18.86
N LYS A 69 -1.52 11.11 19.97
CA LYS A 69 -0.85 10.56 21.16
C LYS A 69 -1.61 9.37 21.73
N LYS A 70 -2.95 9.45 21.78
CA LYS A 70 -3.81 8.35 22.22
C LYS A 70 -3.67 7.13 21.31
N ALA A 71 -3.74 7.34 19.99
CA ALA A 71 -3.55 6.28 19.01
C ALA A 71 -2.18 5.59 19.15
N CYS A 72 -1.10 6.35 19.36
CA CYS A 72 0.23 5.78 19.58
C CYS A 72 0.29 4.88 20.83
N ALA A 73 -0.33 5.32 21.94
CA ALA A 73 -0.39 4.55 23.18
C ALA A 73 -1.23 3.27 23.01
N GLU A 74 -2.38 3.38 22.36
CA GLU A 74 -3.27 2.25 22.04
C GLU A 74 -2.55 1.20 21.19
N ILE A 75 -1.94 1.63 20.08
CA ILE A 75 -1.16 0.76 19.19
C ILE A 75 -0.05 0.06 19.98
N THR A 76 0.69 0.79 20.81
CA THR A 76 1.78 0.21 21.63
C THR A 76 1.25 -0.88 22.55
N SER A 77 0.14 -0.63 23.23
CA SER A 77 -0.52 -1.60 24.12
C SER A 77 -0.95 -2.86 23.37
N ASN A 78 -1.63 -2.68 22.23
CA ASN A 78 -2.10 -3.79 21.39
C ASN A 78 -0.96 -4.65 20.86
N VAL A 79 0.10 -4.02 20.35
CA VAL A 79 1.29 -4.72 19.83
C VAL A 79 2.00 -5.46 20.96
N LYS A 80 2.24 -4.80 22.10
CA LYS A 80 2.96 -5.42 23.24
C LYS A 80 2.18 -6.57 23.87
N ARG A 81 0.85 -6.58 23.79
CA ARG A 81 0.03 -7.73 24.22
C ARG A 81 0.31 -9.00 23.41
N LYS A 82 0.60 -8.86 22.11
CA LYS A 82 0.85 -10.00 21.20
C LYS A 82 2.34 -10.28 20.99
N TYR A 83 3.17 -9.24 21.06
CA TYR A 83 4.62 -9.27 20.93
C TYR A 83 5.27 -8.44 22.05
N PRO A 84 5.40 -9.01 23.27
CA PRO A 84 5.94 -8.31 24.42
C PRO A 84 7.32 -7.69 24.18
N ASP A 85 8.16 -8.37 23.40
CA ASP A 85 9.54 -7.95 23.12
C ASP A 85 9.70 -7.16 21.82
N ALA A 86 8.61 -6.84 21.11
CA ALA A 86 8.68 -6.10 19.86
C ALA A 86 9.43 -4.78 20.01
N LYS A 87 10.39 -4.55 19.11
CA LYS A 87 11.11 -3.29 18.94
C LYS A 87 10.22 -2.33 18.18
N ILE A 88 9.86 -1.22 18.82
CA ILE A 88 9.07 -0.15 18.21
C ILE A 88 9.99 1.01 17.87
N ASN A 89 10.18 1.28 16.58
CA ASN A 89 11.00 2.39 16.11
C ASN A 89 10.25 3.73 16.13
N GLY A 90 8.92 3.69 16.15
CA GLY A 90 8.02 4.84 16.12
C GLY A 90 6.71 4.52 15.39
N PHE A 91 6.08 5.56 14.85
CA PHE A 91 4.80 5.47 14.14
C PHE A 91 4.89 6.21 12.80
N GLN A 92 4.38 5.60 11.75
CA GLN A 92 4.20 6.24 10.45
C GLN A 92 2.88 6.98 10.44
N ILE A 93 2.95 8.29 10.20
CA ILE A 93 1.79 9.17 10.12
C ILE A 93 1.56 9.52 8.65
N GLN A 94 0.42 9.09 8.11
CA GLN A 94 0.02 9.31 6.72
C GLN A 94 -1.30 10.05 6.68
N THR A 95 -1.52 10.87 5.65
CA THR A 95 -2.85 11.47 5.41
C THR A 95 -3.82 10.40 4.96
N THR A 96 -5.07 10.48 5.43
CA THR A 96 -6.13 9.58 4.96
C THR A 96 -6.44 9.85 3.49
N GLU A 97 -6.24 8.85 2.64
CA GLU A 97 -6.72 8.89 1.25
C GLU A 97 -8.17 8.37 1.20
N LYS A 98 -9.02 8.98 0.37
CA LYS A 98 -10.40 8.51 0.12
C LYS A 98 -10.49 7.94 -1.29
N GLY A 99 -11.20 6.84 -1.44
CA GLY A 99 -11.38 6.18 -2.72
C GLY A 99 -11.72 4.69 -2.61
N HIS A 100 -11.78 4.01 -3.75
CA HIS A 100 -11.86 2.56 -3.78
C HIS A 100 -10.48 1.96 -3.46
N GLU A 101 -10.49 0.86 -2.72
CA GLU A 101 -9.28 0.09 -2.42
C GLU A 101 -9.06 -0.97 -3.51
N LEU A 102 -7.84 -1.01 -4.01
CA LEU A 102 -7.34 -1.96 -5.02
C LEU A 102 -6.10 -2.66 -4.46
N ILE A 103 -5.78 -3.81 -5.02
CA ILE A 103 -4.50 -4.48 -4.82
C ILE A 103 -3.73 -4.51 -6.14
N ILE A 104 -2.44 -4.15 -6.08
CA ILE A 104 -1.52 -4.29 -7.20
C ILE A 104 -0.27 -4.99 -6.70
N GLY A 105 -0.02 -6.20 -7.20
CA GLY A 105 1.07 -7.04 -6.74
C GLY A 105 1.99 -7.48 -7.86
N MET A 106 3.13 -8.02 -7.48
CA MET A 106 3.99 -8.80 -8.35
C MET A 106 4.56 -9.97 -7.56
N LYS A 107 4.58 -11.16 -8.16
CA LYS A 107 5.36 -12.28 -7.66
C LYS A 107 6.19 -12.86 -8.79
N LYS A 108 7.44 -13.21 -8.47
CA LYS A 108 8.30 -13.91 -9.41
C LYS A 108 7.94 -15.39 -9.42
N ASP A 109 7.40 -15.83 -10.54
CA ASP A 109 7.13 -17.22 -10.81
C ASP A 109 8.41 -17.93 -11.31
N PRO A 110 8.68 -19.19 -10.90
CA PRO A 110 9.85 -19.93 -11.33
C PRO A 110 9.94 -20.18 -12.84
N GLN A 111 8.80 -20.29 -13.54
CA GLN A 111 8.73 -20.58 -14.96
C GLN A 111 8.56 -19.30 -15.77
N PHE A 112 7.67 -18.41 -15.32
CA PHE A 112 7.26 -17.22 -16.11
C PHE A 112 8.02 -15.95 -15.73
N GLY A 113 8.82 -15.95 -14.67
CA GLY A 113 9.45 -14.74 -14.16
C GLY A 113 8.43 -13.82 -13.49
N PRO A 114 8.57 -12.48 -13.57
CA PRO A 114 7.67 -11.57 -12.86
C PRO A 114 6.23 -11.64 -13.41
N VAL A 115 5.27 -11.97 -12.54
CA VAL A 115 3.84 -11.98 -12.83
C VAL A 115 3.15 -10.91 -11.98
N LEU A 116 2.47 -9.98 -12.63
CA LEU A 116 1.65 -8.96 -11.96
C LEU A 116 0.29 -9.51 -11.56
N LEU A 117 -0.22 -8.97 -10.46
CA LEU A 117 -1.58 -9.17 -9.97
C LEU A 117 -2.28 -7.82 -9.87
N PHE A 118 -3.55 -7.78 -10.25
CA PHE A 118 -4.45 -6.64 -10.09
C PHE A 118 -5.79 -7.16 -9.61
N GLY A 119 -6.42 -6.47 -8.65
CA GLY A 119 -7.76 -6.82 -8.21
C GLY A 119 -8.36 -5.77 -7.27
N LEU A 120 -9.57 -6.03 -6.81
CA LEU A 120 -10.16 -5.29 -5.69
C LEU A 120 -9.35 -5.52 -4.42
N GLY A 121 -9.17 -4.46 -3.63
CA GLY A 121 -8.50 -4.50 -2.33
C GLY A 121 -9.46 -4.79 -1.16
N GLY A 122 -8.93 -4.75 0.07
CA GLY A 122 -9.69 -4.98 1.29
C GLY A 122 -9.89 -6.46 1.64
N ILE A 123 -10.72 -6.75 2.66
CA ILE A 123 -10.95 -8.11 3.18
C ILE A 123 -11.54 -9.09 2.16
N PHE A 124 -12.07 -8.58 1.05
CA PHE A 124 -12.75 -9.38 0.04
C PHE A 124 -11.81 -10.02 -0.99
N VAL A 125 -10.52 -9.62 -1.05
CA VAL A 125 -9.56 -10.15 -2.05
C VAL A 125 -9.42 -11.66 -1.93
N GLU A 126 -9.18 -12.16 -0.72
CA GLU A 126 -8.93 -13.59 -0.46
C GLU A 126 -10.19 -14.43 -0.63
N LEU A 127 -11.36 -13.85 -0.34
CA LEU A 127 -12.64 -14.56 -0.35
C LEU A 127 -13.27 -14.62 -1.75
N MET A 128 -13.14 -13.54 -2.54
CA MET A 128 -13.85 -13.39 -3.82
C MET A 128 -13.04 -13.85 -5.04
N LYS A 129 -11.73 -14.07 -4.88
CA LYS A 129 -10.79 -14.41 -5.97
C LYS A 129 -10.94 -13.51 -7.20
N ASP A 130 -11.24 -12.23 -6.99
CA ASP A 130 -11.43 -11.23 -8.04
C ASP A 130 -10.10 -10.56 -8.40
N TYR A 131 -9.28 -11.27 -9.16
CA TYR A 131 -8.01 -10.76 -9.62
C TYR A 131 -7.68 -11.22 -11.04
N ALA A 132 -6.89 -10.42 -11.73
CA ALA A 132 -6.27 -10.75 -13.01
C ALA A 132 -4.77 -10.89 -12.84
N LEU A 133 -4.16 -11.77 -13.64
CA LEU A 133 -2.71 -11.98 -13.70
C LEU A 133 -2.19 -11.62 -15.09
N ARG A 134 -0.97 -11.06 -15.14
CA ARG A 134 -0.25 -10.81 -16.40
C ARG A 134 1.25 -11.03 -16.23
N ILE A 135 1.87 -11.71 -17.18
CA ILE A 135 3.32 -11.87 -17.21
C ILE A 135 3.96 -10.55 -17.68
N CYS A 136 5.00 -10.10 -16.98
CA CYS A 136 5.74 -8.90 -17.40
C CYS A 136 6.57 -9.15 -18.67
N PRO A 137 6.79 -8.12 -19.50
CA PRO A 137 6.34 -6.74 -19.32
C PRO A 137 4.87 -6.53 -19.73
N VAL A 138 4.16 -5.70 -18.97
CA VAL A 138 2.79 -5.25 -19.26
C VAL A 138 2.81 -3.85 -19.87
N ASP A 139 2.11 -3.67 -20.99
CA ASP A 139 1.88 -2.38 -21.65
C ASP A 139 0.53 -1.74 -21.25
N LYS A 140 0.22 -0.57 -21.82
CA LYS A 140 -1.03 0.15 -21.50
C LYS A 140 -2.28 -0.64 -21.86
N LYS A 141 -2.30 -1.29 -23.02
CA LYS A 141 -3.46 -2.04 -23.51
C LYS A 141 -3.73 -3.24 -22.62
N GLU A 142 -2.67 -3.93 -22.23
CA GLU A 142 -2.76 -5.11 -21.40
C GLU A 142 -3.09 -4.78 -19.94
N ALA A 143 -2.59 -3.65 -19.43
CA ALA A 143 -2.99 -3.12 -18.13
C ALA A 143 -4.48 -2.74 -18.07
N LEU A 144 -5.03 -2.14 -19.14
CA LEU A 144 -6.46 -1.84 -19.22
C LEU A 144 -7.32 -3.12 -19.21
N ARG A 145 -6.95 -4.12 -20.03
CA ARG A 145 -7.63 -5.42 -20.04
C ARG A 145 -7.56 -6.12 -18.69
N MET A 146 -6.40 -6.06 -18.03
CA MET A 146 -6.21 -6.61 -16.71
C MET A 146 -7.17 -5.99 -15.68
N ILE A 147 -7.51 -4.71 -15.83
CA ILE A 147 -8.54 -4.06 -15.00
C ILE A 147 -9.93 -4.56 -15.39
N GLU A 148 -10.25 -4.55 -16.70
CA GLU A 148 -11.55 -4.98 -17.26
C GLU A 148 -11.94 -6.41 -16.89
N ASP A 149 -10.97 -7.30 -16.75
CA ASP A 149 -11.15 -8.71 -16.35
C ASP A 149 -11.64 -8.90 -14.90
N THR A 150 -11.71 -7.83 -14.11
CA THR A 150 -12.07 -7.89 -12.68
C THR A 150 -13.35 -7.11 -12.37
N LYS A 151 -14.01 -7.43 -11.26
CA LYS A 151 -15.14 -6.64 -10.74
C LYS A 151 -14.70 -5.24 -10.29
N ALA A 152 -13.39 -5.02 -10.07
CA ALA A 152 -12.83 -3.69 -9.83
C ALA A 152 -13.18 -2.71 -10.94
N HIS A 153 -13.21 -3.16 -12.20
CA HIS A 153 -13.61 -2.31 -13.32
C HIS A 153 -15.00 -1.69 -13.12
N LYS A 154 -16.00 -2.52 -12.79
CA LYS A 154 -17.37 -2.07 -12.55
C LYS A 154 -17.47 -1.12 -11.34
N LEU A 155 -16.72 -1.40 -10.27
CA LEU A 155 -16.68 -0.51 -9.12
C LEU A 155 -16.08 0.85 -9.48
N MET A 156 -14.95 0.85 -10.19
CA MET A 156 -14.25 2.05 -10.62
C MET A 156 -15.03 2.87 -11.65
N GLN A 157 -15.98 2.30 -12.39
CA GLN A 157 -16.89 3.07 -13.25
C GLN A 157 -17.84 3.99 -12.45
N GLY A 158 -17.97 3.76 -11.15
CA GLY A 158 -18.87 4.49 -10.27
C GLY A 158 -20.28 3.87 -10.26
N LEU A 159 -20.91 3.90 -9.08
CA LEU A 159 -22.30 3.46 -8.90
C LEU A 159 -23.19 4.66 -8.63
N ARG A 160 -24.35 4.73 -9.30
CA ARG A 160 -25.47 5.67 -9.06
C ARG A 160 -25.04 7.06 -8.56
N GLY A 161 -24.68 7.94 -9.49
CA GLY A 161 -24.35 9.34 -9.19
C GLY A 161 -22.91 9.58 -8.71
N GLN A 162 -22.14 8.52 -8.46
CA GLN A 162 -20.70 8.65 -8.24
C GLN A 162 -19.96 8.80 -9.57
N LYS A 163 -18.97 9.69 -9.60
CA LYS A 163 -18.06 9.83 -10.73
C LYS A 163 -17.14 8.60 -10.84
N PRO A 164 -16.71 8.24 -12.05
CA PRO A 164 -15.73 7.18 -12.24
C PRO A 164 -14.39 7.55 -11.59
N SER A 165 -13.69 6.53 -11.11
CA SER A 165 -12.30 6.61 -10.66
C SER A 165 -11.34 6.86 -11.82
N ASN A 166 -10.15 7.38 -11.51
CA ASN A 166 -9.12 7.63 -12.51
C ASN A 166 -8.43 6.33 -12.95
N PHE A 167 -8.97 5.67 -13.97
CA PHE A 167 -8.40 4.45 -14.57
C PHE A 167 -6.97 4.66 -15.08
N GLU A 168 -6.68 5.80 -15.70
CA GLU A 168 -5.35 6.10 -16.24
C GLU A 168 -4.28 6.14 -15.15
N ALA A 169 -4.62 6.64 -13.95
CA ALA A 169 -3.71 6.63 -12.81
C ALA A 169 -3.38 5.21 -12.32
N VAL A 170 -4.35 4.29 -12.35
CA VAL A 170 -4.13 2.88 -11.99
C VAL A 170 -3.27 2.19 -13.04
N VAL A 171 -3.59 2.38 -14.32
CA VAL A 171 -2.82 1.86 -15.46
C VAL A 171 -1.37 2.33 -15.41
N ASP A 172 -1.13 3.60 -15.10
CA ASP A 172 0.22 4.14 -14.96
C ASP A 172 1.01 3.47 -13.82
N ILE A 173 0.37 3.17 -12.67
CA ILE A 173 1.00 2.38 -11.60
C ILE A 173 1.39 0.98 -12.10
N ILE A 174 0.49 0.27 -12.79
CA ILE A 174 0.75 -1.08 -13.33
C ILE A 174 1.93 -1.06 -14.30
N ILE A 175 1.98 -0.11 -15.24
CA ILE A 175 3.08 0.03 -16.21
C ILE A 175 4.40 0.37 -15.50
N LYS A 176 4.37 1.26 -14.51
CA LYS A 176 5.57 1.62 -13.74
C LYS A 176 6.08 0.46 -12.91
N LEU A 177 5.19 -0.31 -12.29
CA LEU A 177 5.53 -1.54 -11.58
C LEU A 177 6.14 -2.58 -12.53
N SER A 178 5.50 -2.83 -13.68
CA SER A 178 6.03 -3.68 -14.76
C SER A 178 7.47 -3.27 -15.13
N LYS A 179 7.71 -1.99 -15.41
CA LYS A 179 9.04 -1.45 -15.72
C LYS A 179 10.03 -1.64 -14.58
N MET A 180 9.59 -1.45 -13.33
CA MET A 180 10.42 -1.60 -12.14
C MET A 180 10.92 -3.03 -11.98
N VAL A 181 10.03 -4.02 -12.02
CA VAL A 181 10.38 -5.42 -11.78
C VAL A 181 11.18 -6.04 -12.93
N MET A 182 11.06 -5.47 -14.13
CA MET A 182 11.93 -5.84 -15.25
C MET A 182 13.37 -5.36 -15.06
N LYS A 183 13.60 -4.26 -14.34
CA LYS A 183 14.94 -3.72 -14.05
C LYS A 183 15.54 -4.24 -12.74
N GLU A 184 14.75 -4.30 -11.68
CA GLU A 184 15.20 -4.68 -10.33
C GLU A 184 15.12 -6.21 -10.13
N LYS A 185 16.11 -6.94 -10.66
CA LYS A 185 16.09 -8.42 -10.68
C LYS A 185 16.12 -9.12 -9.31
N ASN A 186 16.49 -8.40 -8.25
CA ASN A 186 16.55 -8.93 -6.89
C ASN A 186 15.19 -8.94 -6.18
N ILE A 187 14.17 -8.31 -6.75
CA ILE A 187 12.82 -8.33 -6.21
C ILE A 187 12.18 -9.69 -6.52
N GLU A 188 11.64 -10.31 -5.48
CA GLU A 188 10.94 -11.60 -5.56
C GLU A 188 9.42 -11.42 -5.40
N GLN A 189 8.98 -10.45 -4.60
CA GLN A 189 7.56 -10.15 -4.41
C GLN A 189 7.35 -8.67 -4.09
N ILE A 190 6.26 -8.11 -4.59
CA ILE A 190 5.73 -6.79 -4.25
C ILE A 190 4.25 -6.92 -3.94
N ASP A 191 3.82 -6.25 -2.88
CA ASP A 191 2.42 -6.11 -2.51
C ASP A 191 2.11 -4.63 -2.25
N PHE A 192 1.33 -4.01 -3.14
CA PHE A 192 0.72 -2.71 -2.92
C PHE A 192 -0.72 -2.93 -2.48
N ASN A 193 -0.94 -2.89 -1.17
CA ASN A 193 -2.23 -3.18 -0.57
C ASN A 193 -2.47 -2.34 0.71
N PRO A 194 -3.32 -1.30 0.66
CA PRO A 194 -4.13 -0.91 -0.49
C PRO A 194 -3.41 0.05 -1.45
N VAL A 195 -3.80 0.01 -2.71
CA VAL A 195 -3.76 1.15 -3.63
C VAL A 195 -5.12 1.83 -3.57
N ILE A 196 -5.17 3.11 -3.21
CA ILE A 196 -6.42 3.88 -3.14
C ILE A 196 -6.57 4.72 -4.41
N VAL A 197 -7.72 4.58 -5.08
CA VAL A 197 -8.08 5.36 -6.29
C VAL A 197 -9.36 6.17 -6.09
N ASN A 198 -9.35 7.42 -6.56
CA ASN A 198 -10.53 8.27 -6.67
C ASN A 198 -10.62 8.92 -8.06
N GLU A 199 -11.54 9.87 -8.24
CA GLU A 199 -11.76 10.57 -9.52
C GLU A 199 -10.55 11.35 -10.03
N HIS A 200 -9.53 11.59 -9.19
CA HIS A 200 -8.37 12.42 -9.54
C HIS A 200 -7.05 11.64 -9.54
N VAL A 201 -6.82 10.77 -8.55
CA VAL A 201 -5.52 10.14 -8.31
C VAL A 201 -5.65 8.66 -7.94
N ALA A 202 -4.57 7.91 -8.16
CA ALA A 202 -4.32 6.61 -7.56
C ALA A 202 -3.00 6.68 -6.77
N LYS A 203 -2.97 6.15 -5.55
CA LYS A 203 -1.78 6.15 -4.69
C LYS A 203 -1.63 4.82 -3.96
N VAL A 204 -0.40 4.33 -3.90
CA VAL A 204 0.00 3.23 -3.02
C VAL A 204 0.01 3.73 -1.58
N VAL A 205 -0.76 3.10 -0.68
CA VAL A 205 -0.89 3.54 0.73
C VAL A 205 -0.07 2.67 1.67
N ASP A 206 0.09 1.39 1.34
CA ASP A 206 1.05 0.50 1.97
C ASP A 206 1.77 -0.31 0.89
N ALA A 207 3.06 -0.55 1.11
CA ALA A 207 3.91 -1.25 0.17
C ALA A 207 4.83 -2.22 0.92
N ARG A 208 4.80 -3.49 0.52
CA ARG A 208 5.75 -4.50 0.98
C ARG A 208 6.54 -5.02 -0.20
N ILE A 209 7.84 -5.11 -0.03
CA ILE A 209 8.77 -5.56 -1.07
C ILE A 209 9.68 -6.62 -0.45
N LEU A 210 9.62 -7.83 -0.97
CA LEU A 210 10.57 -8.88 -0.64
C LEU A 210 11.64 -8.97 -1.72
N VAL A 211 12.89 -9.00 -1.27
CA VAL A 211 14.07 -9.21 -2.10
C VAL A 211 14.72 -10.54 -1.72
N LYS A 212 15.61 -11.07 -2.58
CA LYS A 212 16.38 -12.29 -2.30
C LYS A 212 17.07 -12.27 -0.94
#